data_AF-A0A0M2KAF9-F1
#
_entry.id   AF-A0A0M2KAF9-F1
#
_cell.length_a   1.000
_cell.length_b   1.000
_cell.length_c   1.000
_cell.angle_alpha   90.00
_cell.angle_beta   90.00
_cell.angle_gamma   90.00
#
_symmetry.space_group_name_H-M   'P 1'
#
loop_
_entity.id
_entity.type
_entity.pdbx_description
1 polymer ?
#
loop_
_entity_poly.entity_id
_entity_poly.type
_entity_poly.pdbx_seq_one_letter_code
_entity_poly.pdbx_strand_id
1 'polypeptide(L)'
;MFINKQQRIDIYSDSVTTALLKKTENKDLSKKTLNKLVKIANSHIGLTKAEAKNVFIKNKSIEKNAYSMKLAFELKKVFSQCSNHELRDKIGSFIRNCNTTTFINTENSVPTNTINQTRYMSSADFVEAYSDNIGPTIGEGAEAIVVEDARNDHKVLKIFFDSVEDNEIINQANSFNMFYGKNTAHVISGRAIHMDKIEGAPLSQIKEFPVDATTNFMSLIAEMVTKSCAPSDMSENNFLYDKERNIFLPVDISANRENKVDKSGLKYIINYIMNKSVG
;
A
#
# COMPACT_ATOMS: atom_id res chain seq x y z
N MET A 1 28.97 -9.35 24.99
CA MET A 1 28.50 -10.61 25.61
C MET A 1 27.61 -11.32 24.60
N PHE A 2 28.01 -12.52 24.18
CA PHE A 2 27.25 -13.38 23.27
C PHE A 2 25.84 -13.66 23.80
N ILE A 3 24.84 -13.66 22.91
CA ILE A 3 24.09 -14.85 22.48
C ILE A 3 23.14 -14.40 21.35
N ASN A 4 23.45 -14.84 20.13
CA ASN A 4 22.57 -14.88 18.97
C ASN A 4 21.47 -15.94 19.24
N LYS A 5 20.55 -15.65 20.16
CA LYS A 5 19.44 -16.56 20.48
C LYS A 5 18.44 -16.43 19.35
N GLN A 6 18.24 -17.51 18.59
CA GLN A 6 17.06 -17.72 17.77
C GLN A 6 15.83 -17.17 18.50
N GLN A 7 15.33 -16.03 18.06
CA GLN A 7 14.20 -15.39 18.71
C GLN A 7 13.00 -16.33 18.58
N ARG A 8 12.33 -16.58 19.70
CA ARG A 8 11.14 -17.44 19.70
C ARG A 8 10.02 -16.69 19.00
N ILE A 9 9.33 -17.38 18.09
CA ILE A 9 8.10 -16.88 17.48
C ILE A 9 7.01 -16.87 18.56
N ASP A 10 6.35 -15.73 18.73
CA ASP A 10 5.17 -15.53 19.54
C ASP A 10 3.93 -15.52 18.63
N ILE A 11 2.99 -16.43 18.87
CA ILE A 11 1.81 -16.59 18.00
C ILE A 11 0.73 -15.52 18.22
N TYR A 12 0.84 -14.72 19.28
CA TYR A 12 -0.15 -13.70 19.65
C TYR A 12 0.26 -12.30 19.18
N SER A 13 1.56 -12.04 19.04
CA SER A 13 2.08 -10.72 18.69
C SER A 13 2.84 -10.67 17.37
N ASP A 14 3.40 -11.79 16.89
CA ASP A 14 4.15 -11.78 15.65
C ASP A 14 3.22 -11.84 14.43
N SER A 15 3.50 -10.99 13.44
CA SER A 15 3.04 -11.16 12.07
C SER A 15 3.78 -12.28 11.34
N VAL A 16 3.32 -12.65 10.14
CA VAL A 16 4.05 -13.61 9.29
C VAL A 16 5.45 -13.09 8.96
N THR A 17 5.58 -11.79 8.67
CA THR A 17 6.87 -11.14 8.39
C THR A 17 7.81 -11.28 9.58
N THR A 18 7.40 -10.80 10.76
CA THR A 18 8.26 -10.80 11.96
C THR A 18 8.60 -12.22 12.42
N ALA A 19 7.67 -13.18 12.31
CA ALA A 19 7.93 -14.57 12.64
C ALA A 19 8.97 -15.22 11.74
N LEU A 20 8.97 -14.91 10.43
CA LEU A 20 9.94 -15.43 9.47
C LEU A 20 11.29 -14.71 9.54
N LEU A 21 11.32 -13.38 9.77
CA LEU A 21 12.56 -12.64 10.01
C LEU A 21 13.35 -13.21 11.20
N LYS A 22 12.66 -13.67 12.25
CA LYS A 22 13.29 -14.40 13.39
C LYS A 22 13.92 -15.75 13.01
N LYS A 23 13.81 -16.18 11.75
CA LYS A 23 14.24 -17.49 11.25
C LYS A 23 15.10 -17.38 10.00
N THR A 24 15.50 -16.18 9.56
CA THR A 24 16.32 -15.97 8.36
C THR A 24 17.66 -16.68 8.41
N GLU A 25 18.26 -16.78 9.60
CA GLU A 25 19.52 -17.48 9.84
C GLU A 25 19.38 -19.01 9.89
N ASN A 26 18.16 -19.55 9.83
CA ASN A 26 17.95 -20.99 9.88
C ASN A 26 18.08 -21.60 8.48
N LYS A 27 18.83 -22.69 8.36
CA LYS A 27 18.91 -23.47 7.12
C LYS A 27 17.52 -23.89 6.59
N ASP A 28 16.62 -24.31 7.48
CA ASP A 28 15.24 -24.62 7.13
C ASP A 28 14.23 -24.29 8.25
N LEU A 29 12.95 -24.22 7.89
CA LEU A 29 11.82 -24.06 8.79
C LEU A 29 11.37 -25.41 9.37
N SER A 30 11.61 -25.59 10.67
CA SER A 30 11.14 -26.78 11.40
C SER A 30 9.61 -26.96 11.34
N LYS A 31 9.13 -28.19 11.50
CA LYS A 31 7.68 -28.50 11.64
C LYS A 31 7.00 -27.66 12.73
N LYS A 32 7.71 -27.33 13.82
CA LYS A 32 7.21 -26.47 14.89
C LYS A 32 7.05 -25.02 14.41
N THR A 33 7.99 -24.52 13.62
CA THR A 33 7.93 -23.19 12.99
C THR A 33 6.76 -23.10 12.02
N LEU A 34 6.61 -24.07 11.10
CA LEU A 34 5.53 -24.09 10.13
C LEU A 34 4.15 -24.11 10.80
N ASN A 35 3.98 -24.89 11.87
CA ASN A 35 2.74 -24.90 12.65
C ASN A 35 2.44 -23.56 13.33
N LYS A 36 3.47 -22.78 13.72
CA LYS A 36 3.26 -21.43 14.25
C LYS A 36 2.84 -20.45 13.15
N LEU A 37 3.45 -20.51 11.98
CA LEU A 37 3.04 -19.71 10.82
C LEU A 37 1.59 -19.98 10.41
N VAL A 38 1.14 -21.24 10.47
CA VAL A 38 -0.27 -21.60 10.26
C VAL A 38 -1.19 -20.90 11.28
N LYS A 39 -0.81 -20.86 12.56
CA LYS A 39 -1.61 -20.18 13.59
C LYS A 39 -1.65 -18.67 13.36
N ILE A 40 -0.50 -18.06 13.07
CA ILE A 40 -0.38 -16.62 12.83
C ILE A 40 -1.18 -16.20 11.59
N ALA A 41 -1.06 -16.92 10.47
CA ALA A 41 -1.83 -16.62 9.27
C ALA A 41 -3.34 -16.77 9.49
N ASN A 42 -3.76 -17.72 10.34
CA ASN A 42 -5.17 -17.86 10.68
C ASN A 42 -5.69 -16.70 11.55
N SER A 43 -4.92 -16.21 12.52
CA SER A 43 -5.38 -15.15 13.42
C SER A 43 -5.14 -13.72 12.92
N HIS A 44 -4.07 -13.47 12.17
CA HIS A 44 -3.65 -12.11 11.76
C HIS A 44 -3.91 -11.80 10.28
N ILE A 45 -3.94 -12.83 9.44
CA ILE A 45 -4.20 -12.68 8.00
C ILE A 45 -5.66 -12.98 7.67
N GLY A 46 -6.29 -13.94 8.35
CA GLY A 46 -7.69 -14.32 8.13
C GLY A 46 -7.88 -15.60 7.30
N LEU A 47 -6.79 -16.27 6.91
CA LEU A 47 -6.85 -17.57 6.22
C LEU A 47 -7.46 -18.65 7.11
N THR A 48 -8.20 -19.60 6.54
CA THR A 48 -8.58 -20.79 7.30
C THR A 48 -7.35 -21.62 7.66
N LYS A 49 -7.44 -22.41 8.75
CA LYS A 49 -6.35 -23.34 9.11
C LYS A 49 -6.03 -24.34 7.99
N ALA A 50 -7.00 -24.67 7.14
CA ALA A 50 -6.79 -25.59 6.01
C ALA A 50 -5.95 -24.94 4.91
N GLU A 51 -6.29 -23.71 4.51
CA GLU A 51 -5.54 -22.93 3.51
C GLU A 51 -4.12 -22.64 4.00
N ALA A 52 -3.96 -22.18 5.24
CA ALA A 52 -2.65 -21.90 5.81
C ALA A 52 -1.77 -23.18 5.86
N LYS A 53 -2.36 -24.35 6.16
CA LYS A 53 -1.64 -25.64 6.09
C LYS A 53 -1.26 -26.00 4.65
N ASN A 54 -2.12 -25.72 3.67
CA ASN A 54 -1.82 -25.96 2.27
C ASN A 54 -0.57 -25.16 1.87
N VAL A 55 -0.50 -23.87 2.19
CA VAL A 55 0.68 -23.03 1.88
C VAL A 55 1.93 -23.48 2.64
N PHE A 56 1.91 -23.44 3.97
CA PHE A 56 3.16 -23.56 4.76
C PHE A 56 3.66 -24.99 4.95
N ILE A 57 2.76 -25.98 5.02
CA ILE A 57 3.12 -27.36 5.37
C ILE A 57 3.13 -28.25 4.13
N LYS A 58 2.09 -28.14 3.29
CA LYS A 58 1.94 -29.01 2.12
C LYS A 58 2.56 -28.42 0.86
N ASN A 59 2.97 -27.15 0.90
CA ASN A 59 3.46 -26.41 -0.26
C ASN A 59 2.51 -26.50 -1.47
N LYS A 60 1.21 -26.33 -1.21
CA LYS A 60 0.12 -26.36 -2.18
C LYS A 60 -0.53 -24.99 -2.31
N SER A 61 -0.97 -24.70 -3.52
CA SER A 61 -1.74 -23.51 -3.83
C SER A 61 -3.06 -23.41 -3.07
N ILE A 62 -3.50 -22.17 -2.86
CA ILE A 62 -4.81 -21.80 -2.35
C ILE A 62 -5.49 -20.85 -3.33
N GLU A 63 -6.81 -20.71 -3.20
CA GLU A 63 -7.59 -19.79 -4.04
C GLU A 63 -7.17 -18.34 -3.81
N LYS A 64 -7.07 -17.57 -4.90
CA LYS A 64 -6.73 -16.15 -4.85
C LYS A 64 -7.91 -15.35 -4.30
N ASN A 65 -7.76 -14.87 -3.07
CA ASN A 65 -8.65 -13.95 -2.37
C ASN A 65 -7.88 -12.90 -1.56
N ALA A 66 -8.58 -11.96 -0.92
CA ALA A 66 -7.98 -10.88 -0.12
C ALA A 66 -6.97 -11.38 0.94
N TYR A 67 -7.26 -12.50 1.61
CA TYR A 67 -6.39 -13.07 2.64
C TYR A 67 -5.14 -13.76 2.05
N SER A 68 -5.28 -14.47 0.93
CA SER A 68 -4.14 -15.04 0.21
C SER A 68 -3.18 -13.96 -0.30
N MET A 69 -3.72 -12.83 -0.80
CA MET A 69 -2.94 -11.69 -1.27
C MET A 69 -2.21 -10.98 -0.12
N LYS A 70 -2.90 -10.76 1.00
CA LYS A 70 -2.30 -10.22 2.23
C LYS A 70 -1.14 -11.11 2.73
N LEU A 71 -1.30 -12.44 2.67
CA LEU A 71 -0.21 -13.37 2.99
C LEU A 71 0.96 -13.24 2.01
N ALA A 72 0.69 -13.18 0.70
CA ALA A 72 1.73 -13.02 -0.31
C ALA A 72 2.57 -11.74 -0.09
N PHE A 73 1.93 -10.65 0.31
CA PHE A 73 2.59 -9.39 0.62
C PHE A 73 3.54 -9.50 1.83
N GLU A 74 3.08 -10.06 2.94
CA GLU A 74 3.93 -10.31 4.11
C GLU A 74 5.13 -11.21 3.78
N LEU A 75 4.92 -12.23 2.93
CA LEU A 75 6.00 -13.10 2.47
C LEU A 75 7.01 -12.36 1.58
N LYS A 76 6.56 -11.44 0.72
CA LYS A 76 7.43 -10.61 -0.14
C LYS A 76 8.33 -9.68 0.69
N LYS A 77 7.82 -9.11 1.80
CA LYS A 77 8.63 -8.30 2.74
C LYS A 77 9.81 -9.10 3.31
N VAL A 78 9.61 -10.38 3.60
CA VAL A 78 10.68 -11.26 4.09
C VAL A 78 11.61 -11.67 2.95
N PHE A 79 11.04 -11.95 1.76
CA PHE A 79 11.81 -12.36 0.59
C PHE A 79 12.87 -11.32 0.20
N SER A 80 12.56 -10.02 0.28
CA SER A 80 13.52 -8.94 -0.01
C SER A 80 14.63 -8.79 1.03
N GLN A 81 14.38 -9.21 2.27
CA GLN A 81 15.31 -9.07 3.41
C GLN A 81 16.06 -10.37 3.73
N CYS A 82 15.72 -11.50 3.09
CA CYS A 82 16.30 -12.80 3.36
C CYS A 82 17.53 -13.06 2.49
N SER A 83 18.72 -13.04 3.09
CA SER A 83 19.98 -13.40 2.43
C SER A 83 20.19 -14.91 2.30
N ASN A 84 19.46 -15.73 3.08
CA ASN A 84 19.52 -17.19 3.02
C ASN A 84 18.76 -17.73 1.81
N HIS A 85 19.49 -18.32 0.86
CA HIS A 85 18.95 -18.79 -0.42
C HIS A 85 17.92 -19.93 -0.26
N GLU A 86 18.20 -20.95 0.57
CA GLU A 86 17.30 -22.09 0.76
C GLU A 86 15.95 -21.63 1.36
N LEU A 87 16.01 -20.74 2.35
CA LEU A 87 14.81 -20.17 2.94
C LEU A 87 14.09 -19.23 1.97
N ARG A 88 14.84 -18.44 1.20
CA ARG A 88 14.29 -17.52 0.18
C ARG A 88 13.52 -18.29 -0.90
N ASP A 89 14.05 -19.41 -1.37
CA ASP A 89 13.35 -20.30 -2.33
C ASP A 89 12.05 -20.85 -1.73
N LYS A 90 12.08 -21.26 -0.46
CA LYS A 90 10.91 -21.75 0.26
C LYS A 90 9.85 -20.67 0.42
N ILE A 91 10.24 -19.44 0.76
CA ILE A 91 9.36 -18.26 0.82
C ILE A 91 8.80 -17.95 -0.57
N GLY A 92 9.63 -18.00 -1.61
CA GLY A 92 9.19 -17.83 -3.00
C GLY A 92 8.13 -18.84 -3.41
N SER A 93 8.25 -20.09 -2.96
CA SER A 93 7.23 -21.12 -3.17
C SER A 93 5.92 -20.81 -2.44
N PHE A 94 5.99 -20.30 -1.21
CA PHE A 94 4.78 -19.86 -0.49
C PHE A 94 4.09 -18.70 -1.22
N ILE A 95 4.85 -17.72 -1.73
CA ILE A 95 4.31 -16.60 -2.51
C ILE A 95 3.57 -17.12 -3.76
N ARG A 96 4.17 -18.05 -4.52
CA ARG A 96 3.51 -18.66 -5.70
C ARG A 96 2.22 -19.39 -5.33
N ASN A 97 2.21 -20.11 -4.22
CA ASN A 97 1.05 -20.85 -3.73
C ASN A 97 -0.09 -19.94 -3.27
N CYS A 98 0.20 -18.68 -2.91
CA CYS A 98 -0.83 -17.68 -2.62
C CYS A 98 -1.42 -17.04 -3.88
N ASN A 99 -0.79 -17.22 -5.05
CA ASN A 99 -1.10 -16.48 -6.28
C ASN A 99 -1.61 -17.39 -7.42
N THR A 100 -2.06 -18.61 -7.14
CA THR A 100 -2.50 -19.52 -8.22
C THR A 100 -3.91 -19.19 -8.66
N THR A 101 -4.04 -18.61 -9.85
CA THR A 101 -5.32 -18.40 -10.53
C THR A 101 -5.66 -19.67 -11.31
N THR A 102 -6.80 -20.30 -11.02
CA THR A 102 -7.32 -21.41 -11.84
C THR A 102 -7.73 -20.83 -13.19
N PHE A 103 -6.87 -20.96 -14.21
CA PHE A 103 -7.23 -20.71 -15.60
C PHE A 103 -7.05 -22.00 -16.40
N ILE A 104 -8.10 -22.34 -17.14
CA ILE A 104 -8.14 -23.39 -18.16
C ILE A 104 -7.07 -23.04 -19.21
N ASN A 105 -6.29 -24.05 -19.58
CA ASN A 105 -5.22 -24.01 -20.58
C ASN A 105 -5.59 -23.19 -21.83
N THR A 106 -4.66 -22.33 -22.27
CA THR A 106 -4.13 -22.38 -23.63
C THR A 106 -2.72 -21.84 -23.65
N GLU A 107 -1.78 -22.73 -23.96
CA GLU A 107 -0.42 -22.39 -24.36
C GLU A 107 -0.46 -21.54 -25.63
N ASN A 108 0.40 -20.52 -25.72
CA ASN A 108 1.14 -20.21 -26.93
C ASN A 108 2.31 -19.25 -26.59
N SER A 109 3.52 -19.76 -26.79
CA SER A 109 4.80 -19.08 -26.65
C SER A 109 5.23 -18.46 -27.98
N VAL A 110 5.49 -17.14 -28.06
CA VAL A 110 6.44 -16.52 -29.01
C VAL A 110 6.86 -15.10 -28.52
N PRO A 111 7.91 -14.43 -29.06
CA PRO A 111 9.07 -13.97 -28.32
C PRO A 111 9.16 -12.44 -28.13
N THR A 112 10.14 -12.02 -27.33
CA THR A 112 10.55 -10.64 -27.07
C THR A 112 10.83 -9.83 -28.34
N ASN A 113 10.11 -8.71 -28.50
CA ASN A 113 10.70 -7.41 -28.84
C ASN A 113 9.71 -6.24 -28.66
N THR A 114 10.32 -5.11 -28.30
CA THR A 114 9.83 -3.80 -27.85
C THR A 114 8.84 -3.11 -28.78
N ILE A 115 7.59 -2.88 -28.36
CA ILE A 115 6.73 -1.73 -28.78
C ILE A 115 5.78 -1.36 -27.63
N ASN A 116 5.68 -0.05 -27.36
CA ASN A 116 4.74 0.61 -26.44
C ASN A 116 3.29 0.15 -26.62
N GLN A 117 2.87 -0.82 -25.81
CA GLN A 117 1.48 -0.98 -25.40
C GLN A 117 1.46 -0.92 -23.88
N THR A 118 0.59 -0.08 -23.32
CA THR A 118 0.29 0.00 -21.90
C THR A 118 -0.22 -1.36 -21.46
N ARG A 119 0.70 -2.28 -21.12
CA ARG A 119 0.35 -3.60 -20.63
C ARG A 119 -0.31 -3.37 -19.29
N TYR A 120 -1.61 -3.60 -19.20
CA TYR A 120 -2.29 -3.66 -17.93
C TYR A 120 -1.64 -4.78 -17.11
N MET A 121 -1.12 -4.40 -15.95
CA MET A 121 -0.41 -5.30 -15.06
C MET A 121 -1.23 -5.54 -13.81
N SER A 122 -1.13 -6.74 -13.24
CA SER A 122 -1.50 -6.92 -11.84
C SER A 122 -0.55 -6.09 -10.96
N SER A 123 -0.99 -5.77 -9.75
CA SER A 123 -0.13 -5.17 -8.72
C SER A 123 1.16 -5.94 -8.51
N ALA A 124 1.11 -7.27 -8.58
CA ALA A 124 2.28 -8.12 -8.43
C ALA A 124 3.26 -7.97 -9.61
N ASP A 125 2.76 -8.02 -10.85
CA ASP A 125 3.59 -7.86 -12.05
C ASP A 125 4.18 -6.45 -12.13
N PHE A 126 3.41 -5.44 -11.71
CA PHE A 126 3.89 -4.05 -11.63
C PHE A 126 5.08 -3.96 -10.66
N VAL A 127 4.94 -4.49 -9.45
CA VAL A 127 6.02 -4.44 -8.45
C VAL A 127 7.28 -5.18 -8.92
N GLU A 128 7.12 -6.29 -9.65
CA GLU A 128 8.26 -7.00 -10.22
C GLU A 128 8.94 -6.18 -11.32
N ALA A 129 8.16 -5.70 -12.30
CA ALA A 129 8.66 -4.95 -13.45
C ALA A 129 9.28 -3.59 -13.08
N TYR A 130 8.79 -2.96 -12.00
CA TYR A 130 9.23 -1.63 -11.53
C TYR A 130 9.98 -1.69 -10.19
N SER A 131 10.54 -2.85 -9.82
CA SER A 131 11.20 -3.04 -8.53
C SER A 131 12.31 -2.04 -8.24
N ASP A 132 13.09 -1.65 -9.25
CA ASP A 132 14.16 -0.64 -9.14
C ASP A 132 13.65 0.81 -8.95
N ASN A 133 12.35 1.05 -9.13
CA ASN A 133 11.71 2.35 -8.91
C ASN A 133 11.00 2.44 -7.55
N ILE A 134 10.81 1.31 -6.87
CA ILE A 134 10.03 1.25 -5.63
C ILE A 134 10.94 1.56 -4.44
N GLY A 135 10.75 2.75 -3.87
CA GLY A 135 11.40 3.18 -2.64
C GLY A 135 10.67 2.74 -1.36
N PRO A 136 10.99 3.37 -0.22
CA PRO A 136 10.32 3.13 1.05
C PRO A 136 8.81 3.41 0.98
N THR A 137 8.02 2.63 1.72
CA THR A 137 6.59 2.89 1.91
C THR A 137 6.38 4.11 2.80
N ILE A 138 5.58 5.06 2.33
CA ILE A 138 5.20 6.28 3.07
C ILE A 138 3.72 6.29 3.47
N GLY A 139 2.89 5.46 2.84
CA GLY A 139 1.48 5.31 3.18
C GLY A 139 0.92 3.97 2.71
N GLU A 140 -0.06 3.44 3.43
CA GLU A 140 -0.78 2.22 3.08
C GLU A 140 -2.26 2.41 3.43
N GLY A 141 -3.12 2.17 2.45
CA GLY A 141 -4.57 2.26 2.59
C GLY A 141 -5.26 0.97 2.18
N ALA A 142 -6.60 0.98 2.18
CA ALA A 142 -7.38 -0.19 1.79
C ALA A 142 -7.23 -0.56 0.30
N GLU A 143 -6.89 0.42 -0.54
CA GLU A 143 -6.91 0.31 -1.99
C GLU A 143 -5.53 0.34 -2.64
N ALA A 144 -4.54 0.92 -1.96
CA ALA A 144 -3.21 1.15 -2.52
C ALA A 144 -2.12 1.27 -1.46
N ILE A 145 -0.88 1.12 -1.91
CA ILE A 145 0.33 1.46 -1.16
C ILE A 145 0.99 2.64 -1.86
N VAL A 146 1.45 3.62 -1.09
CA VAL A 146 2.24 4.76 -1.58
C VAL A 146 3.70 4.55 -1.17
N VAL A 147 4.59 4.56 -2.16
CA VAL A 147 6.04 4.45 -1.99
C VAL A 147 6.73 5.66 -2.60
N GLU A 148 7.91 6.02 -2.11
CA GLU A 148 8.77 6.98 -2.79
C GLU A 148 9.23 6.42 -4.15
N ASP A 149 9.46 7.28 -5.14
CA ASP A 149 10.20 6.87 -6.34
C ASP A 149 11.69 6.82 -6.00
N ALA A 150 12.29 5.64 -6.06
CA ALA A 150 13.71 5.43 -5.76
C ALA A 150 14.65 6.21 -6.69
N ARG A 151 14.14 6.73 -7.82
CA ARG A 151 14.91 7.48 -8.82
C ARG A 151 14.61 8.98 -8.82
N ASN A 152 13.60 9.43 -8.08
CA ASN A 152 13.19 10.83 -8.02
C ASN A 152 12.54 11.16 -6.67
N ASP A 153 13.25 11.89 -5.82
CA ASP A 153 12.83 12.27 -4.47
C ASP A 153 11.63 13.24 -4.44
N HIS A 154 11.29 13.86 -5.56
CA HIS A 154 10.11 14.71 -5.72
C HIS A 154 8.87 13.95 -6.24
N LYS A 155 8.95 12.62 -6.36
CA LYS A 155 7.87 11.78 -6.89
C LYS A 155 7.56 10.60 -5.98
N VAL A 156 6.33 10.12 -6.11
CA VAL A 156 5.83 8.93 -5.43
C VAL A 156 5.07 8.04 -6.39
N LEU A 157 5.00 6.75 -6.06
CA LEU A 157 4.17 5.77 -6.75
C LEU A 157 3.04 5.34 -5.82
N LYS A 158 1.78 5.61 -6.18
CA LYS A 158 0.60 5.02 -5.56
C LYS A 158 0.23 3.76 -6.36
N ILE A 159 0.56 2.60 -5.82
CA ILE A 159 0.37 1.28 -6.44
C ILE A 159 -0.92 0.67 -5.91
N PHE A 160 -1.91 0.51 -6.78
CA PHE A 160 -3.24 0.02 -6.41
C PHE A 160 -3.28 -1.51 -6.35
N PHE A 161 -4.11 -2.05 -5.47
CA PHE A 161 -4.39 -3.48 -5.43
C PHE A 161 -5.25 -3.91 -6.62
N ASP A 162 -5.22 -5.21 -6.95
CA ASP A 162 -5.96 -5.78 -8.10
C ASP A 162 -7.48 -5.58 -8.02
N SER A 163 -8.02 -5.30 -6.82
CA SER A 163 -9.45 -5.09 -6.58
C SER A 163 -9.96 -3.71 -7.03
N VAL A 164 -9.06 -2.75 -7.28
CA VAL A 164 -9.43 -1.40 -7.69
C VAL A 164 -9.60 -1.37 -9.19
N GLU A 165 -10.70 -0.79 -9.66
CA GLU A 165 -11.00 -0.72 -11.09
C GLU A 165 -10.12 0.32 -11.80
N ASP A 166 -9.71 0.03 -13.03
CA ASP A 166 -8.81 0.91 -13.79
C ASP A 166 -9.38 2.33 -13.97
N ASN A 167 -10.72 2.45 -14.09
CA ASN A 167 -11.39 3.74 -14.20
C ASN A 167 -11.24 4.57 -12.92
N GLU A 168 -11.22 3.95 -11.74
CA GLU A 168 -11.01 4.64 -10.47
C GLU A 168 -9.58 5.22 -10.40
N ILE A 169 -8.59 4.43 -10.82
CA ILE A 169 -7.19 4.84 -10.91
C ILE A 169 -7.03 6.03 -11.87
N ILE A 170 -7.63 5.95 -13.05
CA ILE A 170 -7.59 7.03 -14.05
C ILE A 170 -8.28 8.30 -13.52
N ASN A 171 -9.45 8.16 -12.91
CA ASN A 171 -10.19 9.29 -12.35
C ASN A 171 -9.41 9.98 -11.23
N GLN A 172 -8.71 9.20 -10.38
CA GLN A 172 -7.85 9.75 -9.35
C GLN A 172 -6.66 10.53 -9.94
N ALA A 173 -5.97 9.99 -10.94
CA ALA A 173 -4.88 10.70 -11.61
C ALA A 173 -5.35 12.02 -12.26
N ASN A 174 -6.52 11.99 -12.91
CA ASN A 174 -7.12 13.18 -13.51
C ASN A 174 -7.50 14.24 -12.45
N SER A 175 -8.05 13.80 -11.31
CA SER A 175 -8.42 14.69 -10.20
C SER A 175 -7.19 15.34 -9.58
N PHE A 176 -6.10 14.58 -9.44
CA PHE A 176 -4.81 15.11 -8.98
C PHE A 176 -4.26 16.18 -9.92
N ASN A 177 -4.26 15.91 -11.23
CA ASN A 177 -3.87 16.88 -12.25
C ASN A 177 -4.76 18.12 -12.27
N MET A 178 -6.05 17.96 -11.98
CA MET A 178 -6.99 19.08 -11.92
C MET A 178 -6.69 20.00 -10.74
N PHE A 179 -6.28 19.43 -9.60
CA PHE A 179 -5.97 20.21 -8.41
C PHE A 179 -4.58 20.84 -8.44
N TYR A 180 -3.53 20.04 -8.70
CA TYR A 180 -2.14 20.46 -8.62
C TYR A 180 -1.56 21.00 -9.94
N GLY A 181 -2.26 20.79 -11.06
CA GLY A 181 -1.84 21.25 -12.38
C GLY A 181 -1.58 20.10 -13.34
N LYS A 182 -1.55 20.41 -14.64
CA LYS A 182 -1.35 19.40 -15.70
C LYS A 182 0.00 18.70 -15.54
N ASN A 183 0.01 17.38 -15.81
CA ASN A 183 1.20 16.51 -15.79
C ASN A 183 1.83 16.29 -14.41
N THR A 184 1.12 16.62 -13.33
CA THR A 184 1.56 16.34 -11.94
C THR A 184 1.36 14.88 -11.57
N ALA A 185 0.44 14.17 -12.24
CA ALA A 185 0.18 12.74 -12.10
C ALA A 185 -0.04 12.03 -13.45
N HIS A 186 0.39 10.78 -13.57
CA HIS A 186 0.06 9.92 -14.70
C HIS A 186 -0.04 8.44 -14.29
N VAL A 187 -0.93 7.71 -14.98
CA VAL A 187 -1.10 6.27 -14.76
C VAL A 187 0.00 5.50 -15.48
N ILE A 188 0.64 4.56 -14.78
CA ILE A 188 1.63 3.64 -15.33
C ILE A 188 1.06 2.23 -15.32
N SER A 189 1.07 1.59 -16.48
CA SER A 189 0.69 0.17 -16.69
C SER A 189 -0.69 -0.20 -16.10
N GLY A 190 -1.61 0.77 -16.06
CA GLY A 190 -2.96 0.61 -15.54
C GLY A 190 -3.05 0.26 -14.05
N ARG A 191 -1.95 0.36 -13.29
CA ARG A 191 -1.89 -0.20 -11.93
C ARG A 191 -1.34 0.76 -10.89
N ALA A 192 -0.56 1.75 -11.30
CA ALA A 192 -0.03 2.75 -10.38
C ALA A 192 -0.24 4.15 -10.93
N ILE A 193 -0.30 5.12 -10.02
CA ILE A 193 -0.16 6.54 -10.35
C ILE A 193 1.24 6.97 -9.94
N HIS A 194 1.99 7.53 -10.89
CA HIS A 194 3.23 8.23 -10.61
C HIS A 194 2.93 9.72 -10.54
N MET A 195 3.12 10.30 -9.36
CA MET A 195 2.66 11.66 -9.05
C MET A 195 3.69 12.46 -8.23
N ASP A 196 3.53 13.78 -8.24
CA ASP A 196 4.31 14.67 -7.38
C ASP A 196 4.19 14.29 -5.91
N LYS A 197 5.33 14.27 -5.22
CA LYS A 197 5.39 14.18 -3.78
C LYS A 197 4.86 15.49 -3.21
N ILE A 198 3.83 15.39 -2.38
CA ILE A 198 3.26 16.56 -1.70
C ILE A 198 3.99 16.73 -0.37
N GLU A 199 4.65 17.88 -0.21
CA GLU A 199 5.40 18.20 0.99
C GLU A 199 4.45 18.60 2.13
N GLY A 200 4.62 17.97 3.29
CA GLY A 200 3.81 18.21 4.48
C GLY A 200 3.72 16.97 5.36
N ALA A 201 3.23 17.16 6.59
CA ALA A 201 2.99 16.06 7.51
C ALA A 201 1.50 15.74 7.59
N PRO A 202 1.10 14.45 7.66
CA PRO A 202 -0.29 14.06 7.86
C PRO A 202 -0.88 14.75 9.10
N LEU A 203 -2.16 15.11 9.07
CA LEU A 203 -2.80 15.79 10.21
C LEU A 203 -2.73 14.93 11.49
N SER A 204 -2.74 13.61 11.32
CA SER A 204 -2.50 12.62 12.39
C SER A 204 -1.19 12.83 13.16
N GLN A 205 -0.17 13.39 12.51
CA GLN A 205 1.15 13.64 13.09
C GLN A 205 1.33 15.08 13.61
N ILE A 206 0.42 15.99 13.25
CA ILE A 206 0.50 17.38 13.73
C ILE A 206 0.05 17.44 15.19
N LYS A 207 0.91 18.00 16.05
CA LYS A 207 0.61 18.18 17.48
C LYS A 207 -0.20 19.44 17.74
N GLU A 208 0.18 20.51 17.06
CA GLU A 208 -0.33 21.85 17.30
C GLU A 208 -0.55 22.57 15.98
N PHE A 209 -1.68 23.25 15.87
CA PHE A 209 -2.02 24.11 14.76
C PHE A 209 -2.05 25.58 15.20
N PRO A 210 -1.74 26.53 14.31
CA PRO A 210 -1.97 27.94 14.59
C PRO A 210 -3.48 28.26 14.67
N VAL A 211 -3.81 29.40 15.27
CA VAL A 211 -5.19 29.85 15.49
C VAL A 211 -6.01 30.01 14.20
N ASP A 212 -5.34 30.28 13.07
CA ASP A 212 -5.95 30.49 11.76
C ASP A 212 -6.06 29.19 10.92
N ALA A 213 -5.56 28.06 11.43
CA ALA A 213 -5.53 26.79 10.69
C ALA A 213 -6.91 26.33 10.20
N THR A 214 -7.95 26.53 11.02
CA THR A 214 -9.33 26.20 10.65
C THR A 214 -9.79 27.01 9.43
N THR A 215 -9.43 28.29 9.36
CA THR A 215 -9.72 29.16 8.22
C THR A 215 -8.96 28.68 6.99
N ASN A 216 -7.68 28.33 7.12
CA ASN A 216 -6.86 27.85 6.01
C ASN A 216 -7.36 26.50 5.47
N PHE A 217 -7.81 25.61 6.36
CA PHE A 217 -8.45 24.36 5.94
C PHE A 217 -9.76 24.61 5.19
N MET A 218 -10.60 25.55 5.66
CA MET A 218 -11.83 25.92 4.94
C MET A 218 -11.54 26.54 3.57
N SER A 219 -10.47 27.32 3.43
CA SER A 219 -9.99 27.83 2.15
C SER A 219 -9.59 26.69 1.20
N LEU A 220 -8.88 25.66 1.69
CA LEU A 220 -8.58 24.47 0.88
C LEU A 220 -9.86 23.80 0.39
N ILE A 221 -10.84 23.56 1.26
CA ILE A 221 -12.10 22.91 0.88
C ILE A 221 -12.85 23.73 -0.18
N ALA A 222 -12.88 25.05 -0.03
CA ALA A 222 -13.46 25.95 -1.03
C ALA A 222 -12.73 25.83 -2.38
N GLU A 223 -11.39 25.84 -2.36
CA GLU A 223 -10.58 25.67 -3.58
C GLU A 223 -10.85 24.33 -4.27
N MET A 224 -10.90 23.22 -3.51
CA MET A 224 -11.20 21.90 -4.05
C MET A 224 -12.57 21.88 -4.73
N VAL A 225 -13.59 22.48 -4.11
CA VAL A 225 -14.94 22.60 -4.69
C VAL A 225 -14.92 23.44 -5.96
N THR A 226 -14.24 24.59 -5.97
CA THR A 226 -14.11 25.44 -7.17
C THR A 226 -13.43 24.70 -8.31
N LYS A 227 -12.46 23.84 -8.01
CA LYS A 227 -11.78 22.98 -8.98
C LYS A 227 -12.52 21.68 -9.31
N SER A 228 -13.76 21.49 -8.86
CA SER A 228 -14.57 20.28 -9.10
C SER A 228 -13.93 18.98 -8.59
N CYS A 229 -13.18 19.08 -7.49
CA CYS A 229 -12.49 17.97 -6.85
C CYS A 229 -12.82 17.89 -5.35
N ALA A 230 -14.07 18.17 -4.97
CA ALA A 230 -14.51 18.04 -3.59
C ALA A 230 -14.08 16.67 -3.01
N PRO A 231 -13.53 16.64 -1.78
CA PRO A 231 -13.00 15.42 -1.19
C PRO A 231 -14.11 14.39 -0.97
N SER A 232 -13.82 13.14 -1.33
CA SER A 232 -14.71 11.99 -1.14
C SER A 232 -14.59 11.36 0.24
N ASP A 233 -13.39 11.42 0.84
CA ASP A 233 -13.10 10.91 2.16
C ASP A 233 -12.42 11.98 3.04
N MET A 234 -13.12 12.35 4.10
CA MET A 234 -12.72 13.39 5.04
C MET A 234 -12.02 12.76 6.26
N SER A 235 -10.81 12.24 6.05
CA SER A 235 -9.97 11.65 7.10
C SER A 235 -8.67 12.43 7.30
N GLU A 236 -8.12 12.41 8.52
CA GLU A 236 -6.89 13.12 8.88
C GLU A 236 -5.64 12.63 8.11
N ASN A 237 -5.72 11.47 7.47
CA ASN A 237 -4.64 10.90 6.67
C ASN A 237 -4.70 11.33 5.20
N ASN A 238 -5.83 11.89 4.74
CA ASN A 238 -6.00 12.37 3.36
C ASN A 238 -5.59 13.84 3.17
N PHE A 239 -5.17 14.49 4.25
CA PHE A 239 -4.68 15.85 4.24
C PHE A 239 -3.30 15.92 4.90
N LEU A 240 -2.40 16.64 4.24
CA LEU A 240 -1.12 17.04 4.79
C LEU A 240 -1.20 18.50 5.23
N TYR A 241 -0.38 18.85 6.20
CA TYR A 241 -0.18 20.21 6.65
C TYR A 241 1.28 20.61 6.46
N ASP A 242 1.48 21.67 5.68
CA ASP A 242 2.76 22.35 5.52
C ASP A 242 2.81 23.48 6.55
N LYS A 243 3.58 23.26 7.62
CA LYS A 243 3.72 24.21 8.73
C LYS A 243 4.47 25.48 8.33
N GLU A 244 5.40 25.41 7.37
CA GLU A 244 6.20 26.56 6.95
C GLU A 244 5.35 27.56 6.17
N ARG A 245 4.45 27.03 5.33
CA ARG A 245 3.54 27.84 4.51
C ARG A 245 2.17 28.07 5.17
N ASN A 246 1.87 27.37 6.26
CA ASN A 246 0.58 27.36 6.93
C ASN A 246 -0.59 26.98 5.99
N ILE A 247 -0.38 25.96 5.16
CA ILE A 247 -1.38 25.48 4.18
C ILE A 247 -1.70 24.01 4.39
N PHE A 248 -2.91 23.64 3.98
CA PHE A 248 -3.37 22.25 3.93
C PHE A 248 -3.33 21.76 2.48
N LEU A 249 -2.98 20.49 2.29
CA LEU A 249 -2.78 19.90 0.98
C LEU A 249 -3.46 18.52 0.91
N PRO A 250 -4.37 18.27 -0.04
CA PRO A 250 -5.06 16.99 -0.17
C PRO A 250 -4.20 15.97 -0.91
N VAL A 251 -4.16 14.72 -0.44
CA VAL A 251 -3.39 13.64 -1.11
C VAL A 251 -4.27 12.61 -1.81
N ASP A 252 -5.44 12.29 -1.24
CA ASP A 252 -6.39 11.37 -1.85
C ASP A 252 -7.54 12.14 -2.50
N ILE A 253 -7.32 12.55 -3.75
CA ILE A 253 -8.29 13.34 -4.52
C ILE A 253 -9.00 12.43 -5.50
N SER A 254 -10.31 12.26 -5.31
CA SER A 254 -11.19 11.67 -6.33
C SER A 254 -12.34 12.62 -6.60
N ALA A 255 -12.60 12.92 -7.88
CA ALA A 255 -13.74 13.75 -8.26
C ALA A 255 -15.05 13.12 -7.77
N ASN A 256 -15.68 13.76 -6.79
CA ASN A 256 -17.06 13.45 -6.45
C ASN A 256 -17.95 13.94 -7.60
N ARG A 257 -18.75 13.05 -8.20
CA ARG A 257 -19.68 13.41 -9.29
C ARG A 257 -20.66 14.52 -8.91
N GLU A 258 -21.00 14.63 -7.63
CA GLU A 258 -21.87 15.69 -7.13
C GLU A 258 -21.12 16.97 -6.74
N ASN A 259 -19.79 16.91 -6.68
CA ASN A 259 -18.91 17.97 -6.17
C ASN A 259 -19.38 18.51 -4.80
N LYS A 260 -19.87 17.61 -3.94
CA LYS A 260 -20.36 17.92 -2.59
C LYS A 260 -19.34 17.48 -1.55
N VAL A 261 -19.23 18.29 -0.51
CA VAL A 261 -18.44 17.98 0.67
C VAL A 261 -19.32 17.26 1.69
N ASP A 262 -18.83 16.14 2.24
CA ASP A 262 -19.47 15.53 3.39
C ASP A 262 -19.41 16.48 4.60
N LYS A 263 -20.58 16.98 5.01
CA LYS A 263 -20.71 17.91 6.14
C LYS A 263 -20.28 17.27 7.47
N SER A 264 -20.47 15.97 7.64
CA SER A 264 -20.14 15.27 8.88
C SER A 264 -18.64 15.12 9.01
N GLY A 265 -17.98 14.62 7.96
CA GLY A 265 -16.53 14.56 7.84
C GLY A 265 -15.85 15.94 7.93
N LEU A 266 -16.41 16.97 7.29
CA LEU A 266 -15.93 18.35 7.42
C LEU A 266 -15.95 18.82 8.88
N LYS A 267 -17.07 18.61 9.57
CA LYS A 267 -17.20 18.96 10.99
C LYS A 267 -16.19 18.19 11.85
N TYR A 268 -15.95 16.92 11.54
CA TYR A 268 -14.95 16.10 12.22
C TYR A 268 -13.54 16.69 12.08
N ILE A 269 -13.09 16.98 10.85
CA ILE A 269 -11.73 17.54 10.62
C ILE A 269 -11.59 18.94 11.22
N ILE A 270 -12.61 19.79 11.13
CA ILE A 270 -12.60 21.11 11.80
C ILE A 270 -12.39 20.95 13.31
N ASN A 271 -13.17 20.09 13.96
CA ASN A 271 -13.03 19.85 15.40
C ASN A 271 -11.66 19.25 15.73
N TYR A 272 -11.14 18.37 14.86
CA TYR A 272 -9.81 17.78 15.00
C TYR A 272 -8.72 18.85 15.03
N ILE A 273 -8.78 19.82 14.10
CA ILE A 273 -7.84 20.94 14.03
C ILE A 273 -8.00 21.84 15.26
N MET A 274 -9.23 22.25 15.59
CA MET A 274 -9.51 23.17 16.71
C MET A 274 -9.04 22.61 18.05
N ASN A 275 -9.18 21.30 18.30
CA ASN A 275 -8.72 20.66 19.53
C ASN A 275 -7.19 20.68 19.70
N LYS A 276 -6.46 20.97 18.61
CA LYS A 276 -5.01 21.09 18.57
C LYS A 276 -4.56 22.51 18.27
N SER A 277 -5.48 23.46 18.13
CA SER A 277 -5.11 24.86 17.91
C SER A 277 -4.62 25.48 19.21
N VAL A 278 -3.45 26.10 19.16
CA VAL A 278 -2.90 26.84 20.30
C VAL A 278 -3.18 28.32 20.06
N GLY A 279 -3.86 28.95 21.02
CA GLY A 279 -4.09 30.39 21.06
C GLY A 279 -2.95 31.14 21.74
#